data_AF-A0A1L7LJT3-F1
#
_entry.id   AF-A0A1L7LJT3-F1
#
_cell.length_a   1.000
_cell.length_b   1.000
_cell.length_c   1.000
_cell.angle_alpha   90.00
_cell.angle_beta   90.00
_cell.angle_gamma   90.00
#
_symmetry.space_group_name_H-M   'P 1'
#
loop_
_entity.id
_entity.type
_entity.pdbx_description
1 polymer ?
#
loop_
_entity_poly.entity_id
_entity_poly.type
_entity_poly.pdbx_seq_one_letter_code
_entity_poly.pdbx_strand_id
1 'polypeptide(L)' 'MTVLPGVTIGENAVVGANSTVTKDMPANTIVAGTPARILKSLSEID' A
#
# COMPACT_ATOMS: atom_id res chain seq x y z
N MET A 1 -2.66 9.72 -6.08
CA MET A 1 -2.89 8.36 -5.55
C MET A 1 -4.31 7.98 -5.90
N THR A 2 -4.52 6.77 -6.38
CA THR A 2 -5.85 6.26 -6.73
C THR A 2 -6.06 4.89 -6.09
N VAL A 3 -7.21 4.69 -5.45
CA VAL A 3 -7.61 3.41 -4.86
C VAL A 3 -8.81 2.90 -5.65
N LEU A 4 -8.73 1.69 -6.19
CA LEU A 4 -9.84 1.10 -6.93
C LEU A 4 -10.99 0.74 -5.97
N PRO A 5 -12.24 0.66 -6.46
CA PRO A 5 -13.33 0.17 -5.64
C PRO A 5 -13.14 -1.31 -5.29
N GLY A 6 -13.49 -1.69 -4.05
CA GLY A 6 -13.44 -3.07 -3.58
C GLY A 6 -12.09 -3.52 -3.00
N VAL A 7 -11.11 -2.62 -2.86
CA VAL A 7 -9.85 -2.93 -2.17
C VAL A 7 -9.81 -2.37 -0.75
N THR A 8 -9.24 -3.17 0.15
CA THR A 8 -9.06 -2.87 1.57
C THR A 8 -7.62 -2.46 1.84
N ILE A 9 -7.43 -1.34 2.55
CA ILE A 9 -6.12 -0.88 3.02
C ILE A 9 -6.04 -1.18 4.52
N GLY A 10 -5.10 -2.03 4.90
CA GLY A 10 -4.85 -2.36 6.30
C GLY A 10 -4.38 -1.16 7.13
N GLU A 11 -4.57 -1.26 8.44
CA GLU A 11 -4.17 -0.22 9.38
C GLU A 11 -2.67 0.11 9.29
N ASN A 12 -2.32 1.38 9.43
CA ASN A 12 -0.94 1.89 9.33
C ASN A 12 -0.22 1.59 8.00
N ALA A 13 -0.94 1.19 6.94
CA ALA A 13 -0.32 1.05 5.63
C ALA A 13 0.02 2.42 5.03
N VAL A 14 1.21 2.52 4.44
CA VAL A 14 1.74 3.74 3.81
C VAL A 14 1.70 3.56 2.30
N VAL A 15 0.97 4.44 1.60
CA VAL A 15 0.88 4.43 0.14
C VAL A 15 1.71 5.57 -0.43
N GLY A 16 2.69 5.22 -1.27
CA GLY A 16 3.56 6.18 -1.94
C GLY A 16 2.79 7.11 -2.89
N ALA A 17 3.31 8.32 -3.10
CA ALA A 17 2.76 9.27 -4.05
C ALA A 17 2.68 8.67 -5.48
N ASN A 18 1.70 9.12 -6.27
CA ASN A 18 1.43 8.61 -7.63
C ASN A 18 1.14 7.10 -7.74
N SER A 19 0.80 6.41 -6.64
CA SER A 19 0.47 4.99 -6.68
C SER A 19 -0.99 4.71 -7.04
N THR A 20 -1.24 3.58 -7.71
CA THR A 20 -2.59 3.06 -7.99
C THR A 20 -2.78 1.70 -7.33
N VAL A 21 -3.63 1.66 -6.30
CA VAL A 21 -3.91 0.46 -5.50
C VAL A 21 -4.98 -0.38 -6.21
N THR A 22 -4.58 -1.54 -6.72
CA THR A 22 -5.45 -2.47 -7.45
C THR A 22 -5.72 -3.77 -6.70
N LYS A 23 -5.10 -3.99 -5.54
CA LYS A 23 -5.27 -5.18 -4.68
C LYS A 23 -5.34 -4.77 -3.21
N ASP A 24 -5.85 -5.66 -2.38
CA ASP A 24 -5.87 -5.48 -0.92
C ASP A 24 -4.44 -5.36 -0.38
N MET A 25 -4.27 -4.46 0.59
CA MET A 25 -2.98 -4.15 1.18
C MET A 25 -2.98 -4.55 2.66
N PRO A 26 -2.02 -5.37 3.12
CA PRO A 26 -1.92 -5.76 4.51
C PRO A 26 -1.53 -4.58 5.41
N ALA A 27 -1.90 -4.65 6.69
CA ALA A 27 -1.55 -3.67 7.70
C ALA A 27 -0.03 -3.54 7.86
N ASN A 28 0.44 -2.35 8.28
CA ASN A 28 1.86 -2.05 8.50
C ASN A 28 2.75 -2.34 7.26
N THR A 29 2.28 -2.04 6.05
CA THR A 29 3.09 -2.18 4.83
C THR A 29 3.25 -0.88 4.08
N ILE A 30 4.40 -0.73 3.41
CA ILE A 30 4.71 0.38 2.52
C ILE A 30 4.54 -0.11 1.09
N VAL A 31 3.66 0.54 0.34
CA VAL A 31 3.36 0.18 -1.04
C VAL A 31 3.58 1.37 -1.96
N ALA A 32 4.10 1.14 -3.16
CA ALA A 32 4.21 2.20 -4.16
C ALA A 32 4.12 1.67 -5.60
N GLY A 33 3.86 2.58 -6.53
CA GLY A 33 3.89 2.34 -7.97
C GLY A 33 2.52 2.18 -8.61
N THR A 34 2.53 1.97 -9.92
CA THR A 34 1.35 1.90 -10.79
C THR A 34 1.46 0.68 -11.70
N PRO A 35 0.90 -0.49 -11.31
CA PRO A 35 0.12 -0.77 -10.10
C PRO A 35 0.95 -0.88 -8.81
N ALA A 36 0.33 -0.57 -7.67
CA ALA A 36 0.99 -0.53 -6.36
C ALA A 36 1.48 -1.92 -5.95
N ARG A 37 2.74 -2.00 -5.51
CA ARG A 37 3.36 -3.22 -4.98
C ARG A 37 3.94 -2.95 -3.59
N ILE A 38 3.94 -3.98 -2.75
CA ILE A 38 4.57 -3.94 -1.43
C ILE A 38 6.08 -3.77 -1.65
N LEU A 39 6.64 -2.69 -1.11
CA LEU A 39 8.06 -2.40 -1.10
C LEU A 39 8.73 -2.92 0.17
N LYS A 40 8.09 -2.70 1.33
CA LYS A 40 8.64 -3.07 2.64
C LYS A 40 7.54 -3.20 3.69
N SER A 41 7.83 -3.93 4.75
CA SER A 41 6.98 -3.94 5.95
C SER A 41 7.49 -2.89 6.95
N LEU A 42 6.58 -2.15 7.59
CA LEU A 42 6.92 -1.19 8.63
C LEU A 42 7.55 -1.85 9.86
N SER A 43 7.29 -3.14 10.09
CA SER A 43 7.95 -3.93 11.15
C SER A 43 9.46 -4.08 10.97
N GLU A 44 10.01 -3.72 9.81
CA GLU A 44 11.45 -3.79 9.51
C GLU A 44 12.12 -2.40 9.54
N ILE A 45 11.41 -1.39 10.05
CA ILE A 45 11.90 -0.02 10.24
C ILE A 45 12.01 0.21 11.75
N ASP A 46 13.08 -0.30 12.35
CA ASP A 46 13.57 0.09 13.69
C ASP A 46 14.53 1.29 13.59
#